data_AF-A0AAD9ZI20-F1
#
_entry.id   AF-A0AAD9ZI20-F1
#
_cell.length_a   1.000
_cell.length_b   1.000
_cell.length_c   1.000
_cell.angle_alpha   90.00
_cell.angle_beta   90.00
_cell.angle_gamma   90.00
#
_symmetry.space_group_name_H-M   'P 1'
#
loop_
_entity.id
_entity.type
_entity.pdbx_description
1 polymer ?
#
loop_
_entity_poly.entity_id
_entity_poly.type
_entity_poly.pdbx_seq_one_letter_code
_entity_poly.pdbx_strand_id
1 'polypeptide(L)'
;MGETLTNFWDTLPTDVYDYYILSDSEWVASDRLNAGTNHNFTSWQDFYDPQEYSGDTFTTNQRHGFSSSIFDEEGLGIGFQTTKSEDLADQPTKVLPSFAAAGIVILSDGLCSSACALFMEMMHHQTGVKTVVVGGKPNYGPMQAPAGTHGARSYTSGHLNQDINITKRLNNNTAVLLPARELDYWISYASVNLRDQIREGQAGIPLQFVYEAPDCRVFYTKDTYNNYSNLWQYAADAIWSDPSKCVKGSTGHATYGKNTDRIGPPQPPPSTNTMYGIPTITQSAGPQNAIPVSI
;
A
#
# COMPACT_ATOMS: atom_id res chain seq x y z
N MET A 1 -5.22 -20.14 -13.16
CA MET A 1 -4.86 -18.85 -13.81
C MET A 1 -3.39 -18.58 -13.65
N GLY A 2 -2.91 -18.35 -12.43
CA GLY A 2 -1.48 -18.06 -12.20
C GLY A 2 -0.51 -19.09 -12.75
N GLU A 3 -0.74 -20.39 -12.52
CA GLU A 3 0.09 -21.45 -13.13
C GLU A 3 0.13 -21.37 -14.67
N THR A 4 -1.01 -21.11 -15.32
CA THR A 4 -1.10 -21.01 -16.78
C THR A 4 -0.36 -19.79 -17.31
N LEU A 5 -0.54 -18.62 -16.68
CA LEU A 5 0.08 -17.37 -17.15
C LEU A 5 1.57 -17.31 -16.84
N THR A 6 1.99 -17.79 -15.67
CA THR A 6 3.42 -17.92 -15.32
C THR A 6 4.13 -18.84 -16.32
N ASN A 7 3.62 -20.06 -16.52
CA ASN A 7 4.24 -21.01 -17.46
C ASN A 7 4.24 -20.50 -18.91
N PHE A 8 3.20 -19.77 -19.33
CA PHE A 8 3.17 -19.18 -20.67
C PHE A 8 4.23 -18.10 -20.81
N TRP A 9 4.29 -17.15 -19.86
CA TRP A 9 5.24 -16.05 -19.88
C TRP A 9 6.69 -16.53 -19.88
N ASP A 10 7.01 -17.57 -19.10
CA ASP A 10 8.35 -18.19 -19.04
C ASP A 10 8.82 -18.77 -20.39
N THR A 11 7.90 -19.01 -21.33
CA THR A 11 8.24 -19.50 -22.69
C THR A 11 8.38 -18.38 -23.71
N LEU A 12 8.00 -17.15 -23.38
CA LEU A 12 8.02 -16.03 -24.31
C LEU A 12 9.44 -15.49 -24.49
N PRO A 13 9.84 -15.17 -25.74
CA PRO A 13 11.01 -14.35 -25.99
C PRO A 13 10.85 -12.96 -25.33
N THR A 14 11.95 -12.37 -24.87
CA THR A 14 11.91 -11.07 -24.17
C THR A 14 11.59 -9.88 -25.08
N ASP A 15 11.58 -10.07 -26.40
CA ASP A 15 11.36 -9.04 -27.41
C ASP A 15 9.93 -9.05 -28.00
N VAL A 16 9.06 -9.95 -27.54
CA VAL A 16 7.67 -10.01 -28.01
C VAL A 16 6.75 -9.18 -27.12
N TYR A 17 5.75 -8.56 -27.73
CA TYR A 17 4.77 -7.70 -27.04
C TYR A 17 4.12 -8.37 -25.82
N ASP A 18 3.77 -9.65 -25.93
CA ASP A 18 3.14 -10.40 -24.84
C ASP A 18 4.04 -10.52 -23.59
N TYR A 19 5.37 -10.49 -23.76
CA TYR A 19 6.31 -10.53 -22.63
C TYR A 19 6.23 -9.25 -21.80
N TYR A 20 6.16 -8.09 -22.46
CA TYR A 20 6.07 -6.77 -21.83
C TYR A 20 4.75 -6.62 -21.08
N ILE A 21 3.61 -6.81 -21.76
CA ILE A 21 2.29 -6.58 -21.15
C ILE A 21 1.94 -7.57 -20.03
N LEU A 22 2.59 -8.73 -19.97
CA LEU A 22 2.38 -9.71 -18.89
C LEU A 22 3.39 -9.55 -17.76
N SER A 23 4.45 -8.76 -17.95
CA SER A 23 5.45 -8.50 -16.91
C SER A 23 4.85 -7.83 -15.66
N ASP A 24 3.82 -6.98 -15.81
CA ASP A 24 3.12 -6.32 -14.70
C ASP A 24 1.91 -7.13 -14.19
N SER A 25 1.64 -8.29 -14.81
CA SER A 25 0.50 -9.14 -14.46
C SER A 25 0.62 -9.64 -13.03
N GLU A 26 -0.52 -9.67 -12.33
CA GLU A 26 -0.61 -10.20 -10.96
C GLU A 26 -0.63 -11.74 -10.94
N TRP A 27 -0.70 -12.37 -12.13
CA TRP A 27 -0.76 -13.83 -12.30
C TRP A 27 0.54 -14.42 -12.86
N VAL A 28 1.59 -13.61 -13.03
CA VAL A 28 2.94 -14.02 -13.41
C VAL A 28 3.84 -13.90 -12.19
N ALA A 29 4.25 -15.04 -11.63
CA ALA A 29 5.06 -15.07 -10.41
C ALA A 29 6.56 -14.96 -10.67
N SER A 30 7.05 -15.48 -11.80
CA SER A 30 8.48 -15.63 -12.09
C SER A 30 9.23 -14.31 -12.32
N ASP A 31 8.52 -13.22 -12.58
CA ASP A 31 9.07 -11.85 -12.64
C ASP A 31 9.04 -11.13 -11.28
N ARG A 32 8.68 -11.82 -10.20
CA ARG A 32 8.58 -11.26 -8.84
C ARG A 32 9.66 -11.84 -7.96
N LEU A 33 10.17 -11.01 -7.04
CA LEU A 33 11.15 -11.42 -6.05
C LEU A 33 10.43 -12.01 -4.83
N ASN A 34 10.90 -13.15 -4.34
CA ASN A 34 10.58 -13.64 -3.02
C ASN A 34 11.28 -12.74 -1.98
N ALA A 35 10.50 -12.08 -1.12
CA ALA A 35 11.01 -11.11 -0.16
C ALA A 35 11.95 -11.71 0.89
N GLY A 36 11.82 -13.02 1.19
CA GLY A 36 12.65 -13.71 2.18
C GLY A 36 14.00 -14.19 1.63
N THR A 37 14.05 -14.57 0.35
CA THR A 37 15.28 -15.10 -0.28
C THR A 37 15.97 -14.09 -1.18
N ASN A 38 15.27 -13.03 -1.59
CA ASN A 38 15.73 -12.03 -2.55
C ASN A 38 16.10 -12.62 -3.93
N HIS A 39 15.47 -13.75 -4.29
CA HIS A 39 15.55 -14.38 -5.60
C HIS A 39 14.16 -14.38 -6.25
N ASN A 40 14.11 -14.43 -7.58
CA ASN A 40 12.83 -14.57 -8.29
C ASN A 40 12.14 -15.88 -7.89
N PHE A 41 10.81 -15.86 -7.87
CA PHE A 41 10.05 -17.11 -7.80
C PHE A 41 10.34 -17.96 -9.04
N THR A 42 10.35 -19.28 -8.85
CA THR A 42 10.65 -20.24 -9.93
C THR A 42 9.39 -20.79 -10.60
N SER A 43 8.23 -20.63 -9.96
CA SER A 43 6.94 -21.10 -10.46
C SER A 43 5.78 -20.41 -9.74
N TRP A 44 4.56 -20.57 -10.24
CA TRP A 44 3.37 -20.13 -9.51
C TRP A 44 3.21 -20.83 -8.15
N GLN A 45 3.56 -22.11 -8.06
CA GLN A 45 3.45 -22.85 -6.80
C GLN A 45 4.40 -22.31 -5.73
N ASP A 46 5.62 -21.92 -6.10
CA ASP A 46 6.61 -21.28 -5.21
C ASP A 46 6.07 -19.98 -4.59
N PHE A 47 5.32 -19.19 -5.37
CA PHE A 47 4.63 -18.00 -4.86
C PHE A 47 3.38 -18.32 -4.04
N TYR A 48 2.52 -19.22 -4.54
CA TYR A 48 1.20 -19.52 -3.96
C TYR A 48 1.27 -20.49 -2.77
N ASP A 49 2.44 -21.04 -2.46
CA ASP A 49 2.60 -21.98 -1.35
C ASP A 49 2.17 -21.32 -0.02
N PRO A 50 1.24 -21.93 0.71
CA PRO A 50 0.55 -21.30 1.83
C PRO A 50 1.49 -20.99 2.99
N GLN A 51 1.55 -19.72 3.39
CA GLN A 51 2.19 -19.23 4.59
C GLN A 51 1.15 -18.96 5.67
N GLU A 52 1.29 -19.59 6.83
CA GLU A 52 0.37 -19.39 7.96
C GLU A 52 0.78 -18.19 8.82
N TYR A 53 -0.13 -17.23 8.96
CA TYR A 53 0.02 -16.10 9.87
C TYR A 53 -1.28 -15.85 10.62
N SER A 54 -1.19 -15.81 11.96
CA SER A 54 -2.33 -15.47 12.82
C SER A 54 -3.62 -16.28 12.58
N GLY A 55 -3.49 -17.54 12.15
CA GLY A 55 -4.62 -18.45 11.89
C GLY A 55 -5.25 -18.30 10.51
N ASP A 56 -4.64 -17.52 9.61
CA ASP A 56 -5.03 -17.39 8.21
C ASP A 56 -3.87 -17.80 7.29
N THR A 57 -4.16 -18.00 6.01
CA THR A 57 -3.23 -18.49 5.00
C THR A 57 -3.01 -17.45 3.92
N PHE A 58 -1.74 -17.12 3.69
CA PHE A 58 -1.31 -16.12 2.71
C PHE A 58 -0.36 -16.74 1.67
N THR A 59 -0.19 -16.08 0.54
CA THR A 59 0.91 -16.39 -0.39
C THR A 59 2.24 -15.97 0.20
N THR A 60 3.35 -16.45 -0.37
CA THR A 60 4.68 -15.95 -0.03
C THR A 60 4.81 -14.46 -0.31
N ASN A 61 5.44 -13.71 0.61
CA ASN A 61 5.66 -12.28 0.43
C ASN A 61 6.50 -12.02 -0.83
N GLN A 62 5.92 -11.26 -1.76
CA GLN A 62 6.57 -10.86 -3.01
C GLN A 62 7.03 -9.40 -2.98
N ARG A 63 8.01 -9.08 -3.83
CA ARG A 63 8.48 -7.72 -4.12
C ARG A 63 8.69 -7.55 -5.62
N HIS A 64 8.53 -6.31 -6.08
CA HIS A 64 8.95 -5.92 -7.42
C HIS A 64 10.44 -5.56 -7.43
N GLY A 65 11.14 -5.98 -8.48
CA GLY A 65 12.54 -5.61 -8.71
C GLY A 65 12.63 -4.26 -9.44
N PHE A 66 13.00 -3.20 -8.73
CA PHE A 66 13.19 -1.86 -9.31
C PHE A 66 14.46 -1.72 -10.17
N SER A 67 15.08 -2.83 -10.56
CA SER A 67 16.18 -2.87 -11.53
C SER A 67 15.70 -3.22 -12.94
N SER A 68 14.42 -3.56 -13.11
CA SER A 68 13.82 -3.92 -14.40
C SER A 68 13.24 -2.69 -15.06
N SER A 69 13.83 -2.26 -16.19
CA SER A 69 13.28 -1.16 -17.00
C SER A 69 11.91 -1.50 -17.58
N ILE A 70 11.63 -2.79 -17.79
CA ILE A 70 10.31 -3.26 -18.24
C ILE A 70 9.28 -3.02 -17.14
N PHE A 71 9.61 -3.34 -15.88
CA PHE A 71 8.73 -3.05 -14.75
C PHE A 71 8.55 -1.54 -14.53
N ASP A 72 9.60 -0.73 -14.72
CA ASP A 72 9.49 0.72 -14.63
C ASP A 72 8.50 1.28 -15.68
N GLU A 73 8.56 0.77 -16.91
CA GLU A 73 7.65 1.19 -17.98
C GLU A 73 6.23 0.66 -17.78
N GLU A 74 6.05 -0.65 -17.66
CA GLU A 74 4.73 -1.30 -17.62
C GLU A 74 4.06 -1.16 -16.24
N GLY A 75 4.82 -1.36 -15.16
CA GLY A 75 4.31 -1.37 -13.80
C GLY A 75 4.19 0.02 -13.16
N LEU A 76 5.10 0.95 -13.50
CA LEU A 76 5.11 2.31 -12.93
C LEU A 76 4.67 3.39 -13.92
N GLY A 77 4.56 3.09 -15.23
CA GLY A 77 4.31 4.09 -16.26
C GLY A 77 5.47 5.08 -16.44
N ILE A 78 6.66 4.73 -15.93
CA ILE A 78 7.88 5.54 -16.01
C ILE A 78 8.64 5.09 -17.26
N GLY A 79 8.21 5.59 -18.40
CA GLY A 79 9.02 5.50 -19.61
C GLY A 79 10.23 6.42 -19.45
N PHE A 80 11.41 5.87 -19.21
CA PHE A 80 12.63 6.63 -19.51
C PHE A 80 12.62 6.85 -21.02
N GLN A 81 12.23 8.06 -21.45
CA GLN A 81 12.57 8.49 -22.80
C GLN A 81 14.09 8.38 -22.89
N THR A 82 14.54 7.30 -23.52
CA THR A 82 15.79 7.26 -24.24
C THR A 82 15.64 8.25 -25.40
N THR A 83 15.56 9.55 -25.11
CA THR A 83 16.10 10.51 -26.04
C THR A 83 17.51 10.04 -26.27
N LYS A 84 17.76 9.49 -27.45
CA LYS A 84 19.06 9.08 -27.95
C LYS A 84 19.99 10.29 -27.92
N SER A 85 20.48 10.66 -26.75
CA SER A 85 21.85 11.11 -26.59
C SER A 85 22.64 9.82 -26.40
N GLU A 86 23.34 9.42 -27.45
CA GLU A 86 24.18 8.22 -27.51
C GLU A 86 25.25 8.16 -26.39
N ASP A 87 25.36 9.19 -25.56
CA ASP A 87 26.30 9.31 -24.45
C ASP A 87 25.77 8.83 -23.07
N LEU A 88 24.50 8.41 -22.94
CA LEU A 88 23.92 7.96 -21.65
C LEU A 88 23.45 6.50 -21.63
N ALA A 89 23.53 5.78 -22.76
CA ALA A 89 22.96 4.45 -22.90
C ALA A 89 23.75 3.31 -22.20
N ASP A 90 24.97 3.57 -21.73
CA ASP A 90 25.87 2.53 -21.20
C ASP A 90 26.36 2.78 -19.77
N GLN A 91 25.65 3.61 -19.01
CA GLN A 91 25.86 3.71 -17.58
C GLN A 91 24.48 3.57 -16.91
N PRO A 92 24.25 2.54 -16.07
CA PRO A 92 23.23 2.65 -15.05
C PRO A 92 23.76 3.76 -14.13
N THR A 93 23.50 5.02 -14.50
CA THR A 93 23.88 6.13 -13.67
C THR A 93 23.15 5.87 -12.38
N LYS A 94 23.92 5.55 -11.34
CA LYS A 94 23.53 5.67 -9.97
C LYS A 94 23.14 7.13 -9.80
N VAL A 95 21.92 7.49 -10.21
CA VAL A 95 21.35 8.82 -10.02
C VAL A 95 21.25 8.91 -8.52
N LEU A 96 22.26 9.53 -7.91
CA LEU A 96 22.25 9.78 -6.49
C LEU A 96 20.98 10.60 -6.24
N PRO A 97 20.18 10.22 -5.22
CA PRO A 97 19.01 11.01 -4.86
C PRO A 97 19.44 12.47 -4.73
N SER A 98 18.71 13.39 -5.38
CA SER A 98 19.05 14.82 -5.33
C SER A 98 19.06 15.37 -3.90
N PHE A 99 18.36 14.69 -2.99
CA PHE A 99 18.29 15.01 -1.57
C PHE A 99 18.49 13.75 -0.72
N ALA A 100 19.25 13.87 0.37
CA ALA A 100 19.29 12.84 1.39
C ALA A 100 17.93 12.75 2.11
N ALA A 101 17.54 11.56 2.56
CA ALA A 101 16.26 11.34 3.25
C ALA A 101 16.04 12.28 4.45
N ALA A 102 17.11 12.59 5.20
CA ALA A 102 17.07 13.53 6.32
C ALA A 102 16.70 14.98 5.92
N GLY A 103 16.88 15.33 4.64
CA GLY A 103 16.52 16.62 4.05
C GLY A 103 15.12 16.64 3.40
N ILE A 104 14.32 15.59 3.57
CA ILE A 104 12.97 15.48 3.03
C ILE A 104 11.99 15.35 4.21
N VAL A 105 10.84 16.03 4.11
CA VAL A 105 9.69 15.86 5.00
C VAL A 105 8.46 15.57 4.16
N ILE A 106 7.67 14.57 4.56
CA ILE A 106 6.34 14.33 4.01
C ILE A 106 5.33 14.99 4.93
N LEU A 107 4.54 15.90 4.39
CA LEU A 107 3.38 16.47 5.06
C LEU A 107 2.10 15.78 4.58
N SER A 108 1.30 15.28 5.51
CA SER A 108 -0.02 14.67 5.27
C SER A 108 -1.10 15.34 6.12
N ASP A 109 -2.36 15.26 5.70
CA ASP A 109 -3.53 15.62 6.50
C ASP A 109 -4.22 14.39 7.13
N GLY A 110 -3.64 13.20 6.94
CA GLY A 110 -4.19 11.93 7.40
C GLY A 110 -5.09 11.23 6.38
N LEU A 111 -5.54 11.89 5.31
CA LEU A 111 -6.49 11.31 4.33
C LEU A 111 -5.80 10.42 3.28
N CYS A 112 -4.47 10.33 3.33
CA CYS A 112 -3.72 9.52 2.39
C CYS A 112 -4.21 8.05 2.39
N SER A 113 -4.54 7.57 1.19
CA SER A 113 -5.04 6.23 0.88
C SER A 113 -4.47 5.76 -0.47
N SER A 114 -4.53 4.46 -0.73
CA SER A 114 -4.09 3.85 -1.98
C SER A 114 -2.58 4.08 -2.22
N ALA A 115 -2.17 4.42 -3.44
CA ALA A 115 -0.77 4.54 -3.82
C ALA A 115 0.05 5.49 -2.92
N CYS A 116 -0.55 6.55 -2.37
CA CYS A 116 0.20 7.44 -1.48
C CYS A 116 0.56 6.75 -0.15
N ALA A 117 -0.25 5.80 0.35
CA ALA A 117 0.05 5.07 1.58
C ALA A 117 1.27 4.16 1.35
N LEU A 118 1.34 3.51 0.18
CA LEU A 118 2.53 2.76 -0.24
C LEU A 118 3.77 3.66 -0.33
N PHE A 119 3.63 4.83 -0.94
CA PHE A 119 4.71 5.81 -1.04
C PHE A 119 5.20 6.27 0.35
N MET A 120 4.28 6.58 1.25
CA MET A 120 4.61 6.96 2.62
C MET A 120 5.30 5.82 3.37
N GLU A 121 4.83 4.58 3.22
CA GLU A 121 5.47 3.40 3.80
C GLU A 121 6.93 3.27 3.32
N MET A 122 7.16 3.31 2.01
CA MET A 122 8.50 3.19 1.44
C MET A 122 9.42 4.34 1.86
N MET A 123 8.96 5.59 1.74
CA MET A 123 9.76 6.75 2.09
C MET A 123 10.07 6.79 3.60
N HIS A 124 9.07 6.54 4.44
CA HIS A 124 9.25 6.61 5.88
C HIS A 124 10.08 5.43 6.42
N HIS A 125 9.72 4.20 6.07
CA HIS A 125 10.31 2.99 6.67
C HIS A 125 11.56 2.50 5.95
N GLN A 126 11.62 2.55 4.62
CA GLN A 126 12.79 2.06 3.88
C GLN A 126 13.89 3.11 3.75
N THR A 127 13.53 4.40 3.69
CA THR A 127 14.52 5.48 3.50
C THR A 127 14.72 6.38 4.72
N GLY A 128 13.80 6.38 5.68
CA GLY A 128 13.91 7.16 6.92
C GLY A 128 13.43 8.61 6.81
N VAL A 129 12.66 8.95 5.77
CA VAL A 129 12.08 10.30 5.58
C VAL A 129 11.10 10.60 6.71
N LYS A 130 11.15 11.81 7.25
CA LYS A 130 10.30 12.21 8.36
C LYS A 130 8.89 12.57 7.89
N THR A 131 7.89 12.15 8.65
CA THR A 131 6.48 12.42 8.37
C THR A 131 5.89 13.40 9.38
N VAL A 132 5.17 14.39 8.89
CA VAL A 132 4.38 15.33 9.67
C VAL A 132 2.92 15.19 9.26
N VAL A 133 2.02 15.12 10.24
CA VAL A 133 0.59 15.16 9.97
C VAL A 133 -0.05 16.43 10.52
N VAL A 134 -0.92 17.08 9.75
CA VAL A 134 -1.63 18.28 10.18
C VAL A 134 -3.09 17.98 10.51
N GLY A 135 -3.61 18.63 11.56
CA GLY A 135 -5.04 18.66 11.86
C GLY A 135 -5.49 17.53 12.79
N GLY A 136 -6.61 16.88 12.45
CA GLY A 136 -7.30 15.91 13.29
C GLY A 136 -8.20 16.54 14.38
N LYS A 137 -8.62 15.71 15.34
CA LYS A 137 -9.46 16.14 16.48
C LYS A 137 -8.73 17.18 17.33
N PRO A 138 -9.41 18.14 17.98
CA PRO A 138 -8.76 19.16 18.84
C PRO A 138 -8.30 18.58 20.19
N ASN A 139 -7.52 17.50 20.16
CA ASN A 139 -6.94 16.82 21.30
C ASN A 139 -5.42 16.67 21.12
N TYR A 140 -4.72 16.58 22.25
CA TYR A 140 -3.30 16.23 22.26
C TYR A 140 -3.08 14.76 21.90
N GLY A 141 -1.83 14.41 21.56
CA GLY A 141 -1.47 13.06 21.11
C GLY A 141 -1.36 12.92 19.59
N PRO A 142 -0.95 11.74 19.10
CA PRO A 142 -0.72 11.48 17.69
C PRO A 142 -2.05 11.28 16.94
N MET A 143 -1.96 11.24 15.61
CA MET A 143 -3.00 10.72 14.73
C MET A 143 -2.32 10.01 13.55
N GLN A 144 -3.04 9.24 12.74
CA GLN A 144 -2.41 8.54 11.62
C GLN A 144 -1.97 9.48 10.50
N ALA A 145 -0.82 9.20 9.90
CA ALA A 145 -0.31 9.96 8.75
C ALA A 145 -0.89 9.46 7.42
N PRO A 146 -0.92 8.14 7.15
CA PRO A 146 -1.87 7.52 6.23
C PRO A 146 -2.99 6.81 7.00
N ALA A 147 -4.18 7.41 7.08
CA ALA A 147 -5.32 6.80 7.78
C ALA A 147 -6.30 6.06 6.85
N GLY A 148 -6.14 6.19 5.53
CA GLY A 148 -7.01 5.56 4.56
C GLY A 148 -6.67 4.09 4.29
N THR A 149 -7.06 3.58 3.13
CA THR A 149 -6.74 2.20 2.75
C THR A 149 -5.27 2.04 2.38
N HIS A 150 -4.60 0.99 2.86
CA HIS A 150 -3.21 0.65 2.57
C HIS A 150 -3.09 -0.45 1.51
N GLY A 151 -4.03 -0.49 0.58
CA GLY A 151 -4.05 -1.52 -0.45
C GLY A 151 -3.04 -1.23 -1.58
N ALA A 152 -2.32 -2.24 -2.05
CA ALA A 152 -1.23 -2.07 -3.02
C ALA A 152 -1.67 -2.22 -4.48
N ARG A 153 -2.79 -2.93 -4.73
CA ARG A 153 -3.29 -3.17 -6.09
C ARG A 153 -4.81 -3.15 -6.14
N SER A 154 -5.38 -2.07 -6.64
CA SER A 154 -6.81 -2.07 -7.02
C SER A 154 -6.98 -2.86 -8.31
N TYR A 155 -7.91 -3.80 -8.34
CA TYR A 155 -8.11 -4.73 -9.44
C TYR A 155 -9.60 -4.84 -9.76
N THR A 156 -9.99 -4.47 -10.99
CA THR A 156 -11.40 -4.37 -11.40
C THR A 156 -11.92 -5.72 -11.87
N SER A 157 -13.24 -5.90 -11.83
CA SER A 157 -13.90 -7.05 -12.46
C SER A 157 -13.62 -7.14 -13.96
N GLY A 158 -13.39 -6.00 -14.63
CA GLY A 158 -12.99 -5.94 -16.03
C GLY A 158 -11.61 -6.58 -16.27
N HIS A 159 -10.59 -6.19 -15.50
CA HIS A 159 -9.26 -6.80 -15.58
C HIS A 159 -9.31 -8.29 -15.25
N LEU A 160 -10.03 -8.67 -14.20
CA LEU A 160 -10.20 -10.08 -13.84
C LEU A 160 -10.83 -10.90 -14.97
N ASN A 161 -11.83 -10.34 -15.65
CA ASN A 161 -12.46 -11.00 -16.79
C ASN A 161 -11.52 -11.15 -17.98
N GLN A 162 -10.69 -10.14 -18.24
CA GLN A 162 -9.68 -10.20 -19.29
C GLN A 162 -8.66 -11.31 -19.02
N ASP A 163 -8.11 -11.38 -17.81
CA ASP A 163 -7.10 -12.38 -17.46
C ASP A 163 -7.66 -13.80 -17.46
N ILE A 164 -8.92 -13.96 -17.03
CA ILE A 164 -9.65 -15.22 -17.16
C ILE A 164 -9.84 -15.62 -18.63
N ASN A 165 -10.19 -14.68 -19.51
CA ASN A 165 -10.35 -14.97 -20.94
C ASN A 165 -9.02 -15.35 -21.60
N ILE A 166 -7.92 -14.66 -21.26
CA ILE A 166 -6.57 -15.02 -21.73
C ILE A 166 -6.22 -16.43 -21.26
N THR A 167 -6.40 -16.71 -19.97
CA THR A 167 -6.14 -18.02 -19.36
C THR A 167 -6.90 -19.15 -20.06
N LYS A 168 -8.20 -18.96 -20.35
CA LYS A 168 -9.02 -19.97 -21.05
C LYS A 168 -8.52 -20.27 -22.46
N ARG A 169 -7.98 -19.27 -23.18
CA ARG A 169 -7.41 -19.47 -24.53
C ARG A 169 -6.11 -20.26 -24.47
N LEU A 170 -5.29 -20.03 -23.45
CA LEU A 170 -4.02 -20.75 -23.26
C LEU A 170 -4.24 -22.17 -22.72
N ASN A 171 -5.18 -22.34 -21.80
CA ASN A 171 -5.51 -23.63 -21.20
C ASN A 171 -7.02 -23.76 -20.99
N ASN A 172 -7.68 -24.44 -21.92
CA ASN A 172 -9.14 -24.62 -21.88
C ASN A 172 -9.61 -25.45 -20.66
N ASN A 173 -8.74 -26.26 -20.05
CA ASN A 173 -9.08 -27.02 -18.85
C ASN A 173 -9.35 -26.10 -17.65
N THR A 174 -8.87 -24.86 -17.66
CA THR A 174 -9.16 -23.89 -16.59
C THR A 174 -10.61 -23.43 -16.58
N ALA A 175 -11.35 -23.60 -17.68
CA ALA A 175 -12.74 -23.17 -17.79
C ALA A 175 -13.65 -23.85 -16.76
N VAL A 176 -13.35 -25.10 -16.39
CA VAL A 176 -14.13 -25.90 -15.43
C VAL A 176 -13.96 -25.44 -13.99
N LEU A 177 -12.93 -24.64 -13.70
CA LEU A 177 -12.62 -24.13 -12.35
C LEU A 177 -13.33 -22.81 -12.04
N LEU A 178 -14.00 -22.20 -13.04
CA LEU A 178 -14.62 -20.90 -12.90
C LEU A 178 -16.09 -21.06 -12.50
N PRO A 179 -16.60 -20.22 -11.58
CA PRO A 179 -18.01 -20.24 -11.24
C PRO A 179 -18.88 -19.89 -12.45
N ALA A 180 -20.13 -20.36 -12.44
CA ALA A 180 -21.14 -19.92 -13.40
C ALA A 180 -21.24 -18.38 -13.36
N ARG A 181 -21.23 -17.75 -14.53
CA ARG A 181 -21.20 -16.29 -14.67
C ARG A 181 -22.58 -15.68 -14.90
N GLU A 182 -23.63 -16.45 -14.61
CA GLU A 182 -25.01 -15.97 -14.64
C GLU A 182 -25.26 -15.19 -13.35
N LEU A 183 -25.52 -13.89 -13.49
CA LEU A 183 -25.85 -13.00 -12.38
C LEU A 183 -27.27 -12.48 -12.58
N ASP A 184 -28.09 -12.54 -11.53
CA ASP A 184 -29.46 -12.01 -11.54
C ASP A 184 -29.54 -10.48 -11.51
N TYR A 185 -28.39 -9.80 -11.42
CA TYR A 185 -28.28 -8.35 -11.32
C TYR A 185 -27.11 -7.79 -12.12
N TRP A 186 -27.29 -6.56 -12.59
CA TRP A 186 -26.26 -5.83 -13.34
C TRP A 186 -25.22 -5.23 -12.40
N ILE A 187 -23.96 -5.66 -12.54
CA ILE A 187 -22.83 -5.05 -11.83
C ILE A 187 -22.25 -3.94 -12.72
N SER A 188 -22.49 -2.67 -12.35
CA SER A 188 -21.95 -1.53 -13.11
C SER A 188 -20.45 -1.32 -12.89
N TYR A 189 -19.95 -1.63 -11.70
CA TYR A 189 -18.54 -1.55 -11.35
C TYR A 189 -18.27 -2.42 -10.12
N ALA A 190 -17.17 -3.17 -10.15
CA ALA A 190 -16.64 -3.86 -8.98
C ALA A 190 -15.11 -3.84 -9.04
N SER A 191 -14.48 -3.65 -7.89
CA SER A 191 -13.04 -3.75 -7.74
C SER A 191 -12.68 -4.32 -6.38
N VAL A 192 -11.60 -5.07 -6.32
CA VAL A 192 -11.01 -5.62 -5.11
C VAL A 192 -9.61 -5.07 -4.92
N ASN A 193 -9.13 -5.01 -3.68
CA ASN A 193 -7.70 -4.88 -3.48
C ASN A 193 -7.08 -6.28 -3.52
N LEU A 194 -6.18 -6.51 -4.46
CA LEU A 194 -5.60 -7.83 -4.68
C LEU A 194 -4.33 -8.06 -3.85
N ARG A 195 -3.74 -7.00 -3.27
CA ARG A 195 -2.46 -7.08 -2.57
C ARG A 195 -2.48 -6.30 -1.26
N ASP A 196 -2.35 -7.04 -0.17
CA ASP A 196 -2.03 -6.48 1.12
C ASP A 196 -0.56 -6.04 1.15
N GLN A 197 -0.31 -4.86 1.73
CA GLN A 197 1.04 -4.39 1.99
C GLN A 197 1.51 -4.96 3.33
N ILE A 198 2.73 -5.49 3.35
CA ILE A 198 3.37 -6.02 4.56
C ILE A 198 4.67 -5.24 4.78
N ARG A 199 4.86 -4.76 6.02
CA ARG A 199 6.10 -4.06 6.41
C ARG A 199 7.26 -5.05 6.51
N GLU A 200 8.41 -4.64 5.98
CA GLU A 200 9.64 -5.42 6.07
C GLU A 200 9.99 -5.74 7.53
N GLY A 201 10.37 -6.99 7.80
CA GLY A 201 10.72 -7.45 9.14
C GLY A 201 9.53 -7.61 10.11
N GLN A 202 8.28 -7.42 9.66
CA GLN A 202 7.09 -7.70 10.45
C GLN A 202 6.34 -8.94 9.95
N ALA A 203 5.92 -9.81 10.87
CA ALA A 203 5.23 -11.04 10.54
C ALA A 203 3.77 -10.77 10.14
N GLY A 204 3.46 -10.93 8.85
CA GLY A 204 2.17 -11.38 8.33
C GLY A 204 0.93 -10.52 8.58
N ILE A 205 1.07 -9.31 9.12
CA ILE A 205 -0.07 -8.41 9.34
C ILE A 205 -0.14 -7.39 8.19
N PRO A 206 -1.24 -7.37 7.41
CA PRO A 206 -1.51 -6.31 6.46
C PRO A 206 -1.48 -4.94 7.11
N LEU A 207 -0.76 -3.98 6.50
CA LEU A 207 -0.64 -2.60 7.00
C LEU A 207 -1.99 -1.90 7.12
N GLN A 208 -3.02 -2.39 6.40
CA GLN A 208 -4.41 -1.96 6.55
C GLN A 208 -4.94 -2.04 7.99
N PHE A 209 -4.35 -2.92 8.82
CA PHE A 209 -4.73 -3.14 10.22
C PHE A 209 -3.68 -2.61 11.21
N VAL A 210 -2.66 -1.90 10.74
CA VAL A 210 -1.58 -1.36 11.58
C VAL A 210 -1.76 0.14 11.70
N TYR A 211 -1.79 0.63 12.95
CA TYR A 211 -1.78 2.05 13.21
C TYR A 211 -0.43 2.67 12.84
N GLU A 212 -0.44 3.76 12.05
CA GLU A 212 0.78 4.42 11.57
C GLU A 212 0.85 5.88 12.04
N ALA A 213 1.57 6.15 13.14
CA ALA A 213 1.82 7.51 13.60
C ALA A 213 2.85 8.24 12.71
N PRO A 214 2.78 9.57 12.60
CA PRO A 214 3.87 10.38 12.09
C PRO A 214 4.98 10.57 13.13
N ASP A 215 6.12 11.11 12.70
CA ASP A 215 7.13 11.62 13.63
C ASP A 215 6.62 12.83 14.43
N CYS A 216 5.76 13.66 13.82
CA CYS A 216 5.19 14.85 14.43
C CYS A 216 3.76 15.11 13.95
N ARG A 217 2.88 15.56 14.85
CA ARG A 217 1.58 16.11 14.50
C ARG A 217 1.59 17.61 14.75
N VAL A 218 0.98 18.39 13.89
CA VAL A 218 0.81 19.85 14.05
C VAL A 218 -0.67 20.22 13.94
N PHE A 219 -1.09 21.30 14.59
CA PHE A 219 -2.42 21.86 14.36
C PHE A 219 -2.39 22.88 13.21
N TYR A 220 -3.52 23.04 12.53
CA TYR A 220 -3.73 24.24 11.74
C TYR A 220 -3.70 25.47 12.64
N THR A 221 -3.01 26.50 12.18
CA THR A 221 -3.03 27.83 12.77
C THR A 221 -3.70 28.78 11.79
N LYS A 222 -4.01 30.01 12.24
CA LYS A 222 -4.54 31.05 11.37
C LYS A 222 -3.63 31.30 10.15
N ASP A 223 -2.32 31.18 10.33
CA ASP A 223 -1.33 31.47 9.31
C ASP A 223 -1.07 30.30 8.36
N THR A 224 -1.50 29.08 8.71
CA THR A 224 -1.26 27.86 7.89
C THR A 224 -2.53 27.33 7.22
N TYR A 225 -3.72 27.61 7.74
CA TYR A 225 -4.98 27.00 7.27
C TYR A 225 -5.26 27.21 5.78
N ASN A 226 -5.03 28.42 5.26
CA ASN A 226 -5.22 28.77 3.84
C ASN A 226 -3.92 29.18 3.13
N ASN A 227 -2.76 28.95 3.76
CA ASN A 227 -1.46 29.27 3.19
C ASN A 227 -0.55 28.05 3.26
N TYR A 228 -0.52 27.30 2.16
CA TYR A 228 0.24 26.06 2.07
C TYR A 228 1.75 26.28 2.17
N SER A 229 2.29 27.41 1.68
CA SER A 229 3.71 27.72 1.84
C SER A 229 4.09 27.85 3.31
N ASN A 230 3.27 28.55 4.10
CA ASN A 230 3.47 28.65 5.54
C ASN A 230 3.29 27.29 6.22
N LEU A 231 2.33 26.48 5.79
CA LEU A 231 2.13 25.14 6.34
C LEU A 231 3.34 24.23 6.10
N TRP A 232 3.91 24.23 4.90
CA TRP A 232 5.12 23.47 4.58
C TRP A 232 6.33 23.94 5.39
N GLN A 233 6.52 25.26 5.52
CA GLN A 233 7.56 25.82 6.40
C GLN A 233 7.34 25.40 7.86
N TYR A 234 6.10 25.47 8.35
CA TYR A 234 5.78 25.07 9.73
C TYR A 234 6.08 23.59 9.99
N ALA A 235 5.75 22.72 9.03
CA ALA A 235 6.06 21.29 9.12
C ALA A 235 7.56 21.02 9.10
N ALA A 236 8.30 21.69 8.20
CA ALA A 236 9.76 21.62 8.13
C ALA A 236 10.41 22.09 9.45
N ASP A 237 9.99 23.25 9.97
CA ASP A 237 10.48 23.77 11.25
C ASP A 237 10.21 22.79 12.39
N ALA A 238 9.02 22.18 12.44
CA ALA A 238 8.65 21.24 13.48
C ALA A 238 9.57 20.01 13.55
N ILE A 239 10.17 19.62 12.43
CA ILE A 239 11.13 18.52 12.36
C ILE A 239 12.57 19.00 12.59
N TRP A 240 12.97 20.12 11.98
CA TRP A 240 14.39 20.48 11.89
C TRP A 240 14.87 21.54 12.88
N SER A 241 14.01 22.47 13.32
CA SER A 241 14.46 23.65 14.07
C SER A 241 13.72 23.90 15.37
N ASP A 242 12.44 23.56 15.45
CA ASP A 242 11.57 23.85 16.59
C ASP A 242 10.56 22.72 16.85
N PRO A 243 10.97 21.66 17.58
CA PRO A 243 10.10 20.56 17.95
C PRO A 243 8.91 20.97 18.84
N SER A 244 8.92 22.17 19.43
CA SER A 244 7.79 22.66 20.24
C SER A 244 6.54 22.94 19.42
N LYS A 245 6.68 23.05 18.09
CA LYS A 245 5.57 23.13 17.13
C LYS A 245 4.75 21.84 17.05
N CYS A 246 5.32 20.70 17.45
CA CYS A 246 4.58 19.45 17.52
C CYS A 246 3.53 19.50 18.64
N VAL A 247 2.35 18.96 18.36
CA VAL A 247 1.28 18.76 19.32
C VAL A 247 1.83 17.99 20.52
N LYS A 248 1.54 18.46 21.73
CA LYS A 248 2.03 17.83 22.96
C LYS A 248 1.72 16.33 22.95
N GLY A 249 2.75 15.51 23.17
CA GLY A 249 2.64 14.05 23.22
C GLY A 249 2.33 13.39 21.88
N SER A 250 2.56 14.05 20.74
CA SER A 250 2.36 13.46 19.41
C SER A 250 3.60 12.82 18.79
N THR A 251 4.76 12.89 19.44
CA THR A 251 6.03 12.39 18.92
C THR A 251 6.46 11.12 19.65
N GLY A 252 7.36 10.33 19.05
CA GLY A 252 7.93 9.13 19.68
C GLY A 252 6.98 7.92 19.77
N HIS A 253 5.86 7.96 19.05
CA HIS A 253 4.94 6.83 18.91
C HIS A 253 5.48 5.80 17.91
N ALA A 254 4.81 4.66 17.76
CA ALA A 254 5.20 3.64 16.78
C ALA A 254 5.28 4.23 15.36
N THR A 255 6.51 4.54 14.96
CA THR A 255 6.94 5.05 13.65
C THR A 255 8.03 4.17 13.05
N TYR A 256 8.66 3.29 13.85
CA TYR A 256 9.76 2.40 13.45
C TYR A 256 9.62 1.01 14.08
N GLY A 257 10.02 -0.02 13.32
CA GLY A 257 9.95 -1.45 13.61
C GLY A 257 10.71 -1.98 14.83
N LYS A 258 10.45 -1.42 16.01
CA LYS A 258 10.74 -2.02 17.33
C LYS A 258 9.62 -1.81 18.35
N ASN A 259 8.70 -0.86 18.12
CA ASN A 259 7.54 -0.70 18.98
C ASN A 259 6.45 -1.69 18.55
N THR A 260 5.99 -2.50 19.50
CA THR A 260 4.89 -3.47 19.33
C THR A 260 3.52 -2.81 19.30
N ASP A 261 3.45 -1.47 19.40
CA ASP A 261 2.19 -0.75 19.43
C ASP A 261 1.62 -0.61 18.03
N ARG A 262 0.89 -1.65 17.63
CA ARG A 262 0.10 -1.71 16.39
C ARG A 262 -1.27 -1.05 16.56
N ILE A 263 -1.59 -0.65 17.79
CA ILE A 263 -2.87 -0.09 18.18
C ILE A 263 -2.66 1.42 18.35
N GLY A 264 -3.59 2.21 17.84
CA GLY A 264 -3.54 3.66 18.04
C GLY A 264 -3.61 4.04 19.52
N PRO A 265 -3.37 5.33 19.86
CA PRO A 265 -3.54 5.81 21.22
C PRO A 265 -4.93 5.42 21.76
N PRO A 266 -5.07 5.12 23.06
CA PRO A 266 -6.35 4.75 23.66
C PRO A 266 -7.42 5.75 23.26
N GLN A 267 -8.60 5.26 22.85
CA GLN A 267 -9.69 6.16 22.53
C GLN A 267 -9.99 7.04 23.76
N PRO A 268 -10.12 8.37 23.59
CA PRO A 268 -10.58 9.19 24.69
C PRO A 268 -11.95 8.68 25.16
N PRO A 269 -12.23 8.69 26.47
CA PRO A 269 -13.52 8.26 26.97
C PRO A 269 -14.64 9.01 26.23
N PRO A 270 -15.78 8.35 25.95
CA PRO A 270 -16.87 8.99 25.23
C PRO A 270 -17.21 10.31 25.94
N SER A 271 -17.16 11.41 25.18
CA SER A 271 -17.50 12.72 25.70
C SER A 271 -18.94 12.66 26.23
N THR A 272 -19.12 12.90 27.53
CA THR A 272 -20.43 13.14 28.14
C THR A 272 -20.95 14.50 27.69
N ASN A 273 -21.22 14.65 26.39
CA ASN A 273 -22.00 15.78 25.90
C ASN A 273 -23.44 15.56 26.37
N THR A 274 -23.78 16.15 27.51
CA THR A 274 -25.14 16.57 27.82
C THR A 274 -25.52 17.70 26.87
N MET A 275 -25.68 17.36 25.59
CA MET A 275 -26.35 18.24 24.64
C MET A 275 -27.85 18.07 24.89
N TYR A 276 -28.49 19.14 25.36
CA TYR A 276 -29.93 19.22 25.56
C TYR A 276 -30.68 18.65 24.33
N GLY A 277 -31.47 17.60 24.54
CA GLY A 277 -32.71 17.37 23.80
C GLY A 277 -32.68 16.67 22.45
N ILE A 278 -31.82 15.67 22.21
CA ILE A 278 -32.02 14.70 21.11
C ILE A 278 -32.18 13.30 21.70
N PRO A 279 -33.26 12.54 21.39
CA PRO A 279 -33.44 11.20 21.93
C PRO A 279 -32.31 10.28 21.42
N THR A 280 -31.62 9.65 22.35
CA THR A 280 -30.60 8.64 22.10
C THR A 280 -31.24 7.43 21.43
N ILE A 281 -30.87 7.12 20.18
CA ILE A 281 -31.09 5.77 19.65
C ILE A 281 -29.98 4.91 20.25
N THR A 282 -30.32 4.15 21.28
CA THR A 282 -29.49 3.06 21.78
C THR A 282 -29.39 1.99 20.69
N GLN A 283 -28.28 1.95 19.96
CA GLN A 283 -27.86 0.69 19.33
C GLN A 283 -27.44 -0.23 20.47
N SER A 284 -28.31 -1.18 20.80
CA SER A 284 -27.91 -2.36 21.56
C SER A 284 -26.81 -3.07 20.76
N ALA A 285 -25.63 -3.21 21.36
CA ALA A 285 -24.63 -4.15 20.88
C ALA A 285 -25.27 -5.55 20.90
N GLY A 286 -25.67 -6.02 19.72
CA GLY A 286 -26.05 -7.41 19.53
C GLY A 286 -24.81 -8.30 19.77
N PRO A 287 -24.97 -9.51 20.31
CA PRO A 287 -23.85 -10.40 20.59
C PRO A 287 -23.07 -10.68 19.30
N GLN A 288 -21.74 -10.58 19.38
CA GLN A 288 -20.81 -11.07 18.37
C GLN A 288 -20.94 -12.59 18.28
N ASN A 289 -21.94 -13.07 17.55
CA ASN A 289 -21.97 -14.44 17.07
C ASN A 289 -21.43 -14.40 15.64
N ALA A 290 -20.18 -14.84 15.48
CA ALA A 290 -19.63 -15.22 14.20
C ALA A 290 -20.56 -16.27 13.58
N ILE A 291 -21.27 -15.87 12.51
CA ILE A 291 -21.95 -16.82 11.64
C ILE A 291 -20.85 -17.34 10.70
N PRO A 292 -20.51 -18.64 10.72
CA PRO A 292 -19.58 -19.20 9.77
C PRO A 292 -20.26 -19.18 8.41
N VAL A 293 -19.79 -18.32 7.51
CA VAL A 293 -20.13 -18.42 6.09
C VAL A 293 -19.11 -19.39 5.49
N SER A 294 -19.48 -20.67 5.47
CA SER A 294 -18.86 -21.64 4.57
C SER A 294 -19.32 -21.32 3.15
N ILE A 295 -18.38 -21.02 2.28
CA ILE A 295 -18.53 -21.18 0.82
C ILE A 295 -17.58 -22.31 0.43
#